data_AF-A0A182N0M4-F1
#
_entry.id   AF-A0A182N0M4-F1
#
_cell.length_a   1.000
_cell.length_b   1.000
_cell.length_c   1.000
_cell.angle_alpha   90.00
_cell.angle_beta   90.00
_cell.angle_gamma   90.00
#
_symmetry.space_group_name_H-M   'P 1'
#
loop_
_entity.id
_entity.type
_entity.pdbx_description
1 polymer ?
#
loop_
_entity_poly.entity_id
_entity_poly.type
_entity_poly.pdbx_seq_one_letter_code
_entity_poly.pdbx_strand_id
1 'polypeptide(L)'
;MDPVPMEHALRRSMLLIEGQPGRADAMHDVLFDTAIKYTHTGFRVLFFRTARVDRVTDSNRAQFSELFKLITFMYVPTVEEALKRVMDLQRWENCIPGLLIFESLDLLGTERADEDAMPFRRTLLLSAIADTVRTISVVQKGTCNCIVTTSGTRPEAFPSAMFIREHNVLRAADVQSSADILAVMAENEHTINQQLEQESA
;
A
#
# COMPACT_ATOMS: atom_id res chain seq x y z
N MET A 1 -7.97 -25.82 21.03
CA MET A 1 -7.65 -25.50 19.63
C MET A 1 -6.47 -24.57 19.67
N ASP A 2 -5.38 -24.93 18.99
CA ASP A 2 -4.25 -24.00 18.83
C ASP A 2 -4.71 -22.85 17.93
N PRO A 3 -4.35 -21.60 18.26
CA PRO A 3 -4.69 -20.45 17.41
C PRO A 3 -4.06 -20.65 16.03
N VAL A 4 -4.82 -20.37 14.97
CA VAL A 4 -4.25 -20.22 13.63
C VAL A 4 -3.09 -19.22 13.75
N PRO A 5 -1.90 -19.52 13.21
CA PRO A 5 -0.80 -18.56 13.25
C PRO A 5 -1.29 -17.27 12.59
N MET A 6 -1.40 -16.21 13.40
CA MET A 6 -1.84 -14.86 13.05
C MET A 6 -1.07 -14.25 11.86
N GLU A 7 0.04 -14.89 11.47
CA GLU A 7 0.75 -14.73 10.20
C GLU A 7 -0.14 -14.82 8.96
N HIS A 8 -1.25 -15.57 9.00
CA HIS A 8 -2.14 -15.74 7.85
C HIS A 8 -3.07 -14.54 7.59
N ALA A 9 -3.53 -13.83 8.62
CA ALA A 9 -4.38 -12.64 8.45
C ALA A 9 -3.58 -11.45 7.88
N LEU A 10 -2.31 -11.34 8.27
CA LEU A 10 -1.37 -10.28 7.87
C LEU A 10 -1.12 -10.20 6.36
N ARG A 11 -0.84 -11.33 5.71
CA ARG A 11 -0.47 -11.35 4.29
C ARG A 11 -1.64 -11.06 3.34
N ARG A 12 -2.87 -10.91 3.86
CA ARG A 12 -4.08 -10.64 3.07
C ARG A 12 -4.39 -9.15 2.90
N SER A 13 -3.88 -8.29 3.78
CA SER A 13 -4.12 -6.85 3.72
C SER A 13 -3.07 -6.08 2.90
N MET A 14 -2.07 -6.79 2.36
CA MET A 14 -1.04 -6.21 1.51
C MET A 14 -1.17 -6.74 0.08
N LEU A 15 -1.24 -5.82 -0.88
CA LEU A 15 -1.23 -6.07 -2.32
C LEU A 15 0.08 -5.53 -2.92
N LEU A 16 0.75 -6.35 -3.72
CA LEU A 16 1.87 -5.92 -4.56
C LEU A 16 1.38 -5.73 -5.98
N ILE A 17 1.75 -4.61 -6.60
CA ILE A 17 1.64 -4.42 -8.05
C ILE A 17 3.04 -4.29 -8.62
N GLU A 18 3.49 -5.33 -9.32
CA GLU A 18 4.78 -5.35 -9.99
C GLU A 18 4.73 -4.45 -11.23
N GLY A 19 5.48 -3.36 -11.21
CA GLY A 19 5.47 -2.38 -12.29
C GLY A 19 6.00 -2.89 -13.61
N GLN A 20 5.78 -2.08 -14.65
CA GLN A 20 6.44 -2.22 -15.94
C GLN A 20 7.37 -1.03 -16.18
N PRO A 21 8.61 -1.26 -16.66
CA PRO A 21 9.52 -0.17 -17.02
C PRO A 21 8.84 0.82 -17.97
N GLY A 22 8.86 2.11 -17.62
CA GLY A 22 8.32 3.19 -18.45
C GLY A 22 6.80 3.40 -18.39
N ARG A 23 6.05 2.69 -17.52
CA ARG A 23 4.60 2.91 -17.33
C ARG A 23 4.23 3.46 -15.94
N ALA A 24 5.19 4.10 -15.25
CA ALA A 24 4.98 4.66 -13.93
C ALA A 24 3.81 5.68 -13.89
N ASP A 25 3.74 6.58 -14.88
CA ASP A 25 2.69 7.61 -14.95
C ASP A 25 1.29 7.01 -15.17
N ALA A 26 1.16 5.99 -16.01
CA ALA A 26 -0.13 5.32 -16.22
C ALA A 26 -0.59 4.58 -14.95
N MET A 27 0.33 3.97 -14.22
CA MET A 27 0.03 3.35 -12.92
C MET A 27 -0.33 4.40 -11.87
N HIS A 28 0.29 5.59 -11.91
CA HIS A 28 -0.06 6.68 -11.01
C HIS A 28 -1.54 7.05 -11.11
N ASP A 29 -2.04 7.25 -12.33
CA ASP A 29 -3.44 7.62 -12.56
C ASP A 29 -4.40 6.54 -12.04
N VAL A 30 -4.07 5.27 -12.27
CA VAL A 30 -4.85 4.12 -11.77
C VAL A 30 -4.84 4.06 -10.23
N LEU A 31 -3.68 4.20 -9.60
CA LEU A 31 -3.55 4.21 -8.14
C LEU A 31 -4.28 5.40 -7.51
N PHE A 32 -4.23 6.56 -8.16
CA PHE A 32 -4.92 7.75 -7.69
C PHE A 32 -6.45 7.60 -7.79
N ASP A 33 -6.96 7.05 -8.90
CA ASP A 33 -8.38 6.70 -9.02
C ASP A 33 -8.80 5.65 -7.98
N THR A 34 -7.96 4.63 -7.72
CA THR A 34 -8.15 3.68 -6.62
C THR A 34 -8.25 4.38 -5.28
N ALA A 35 -7.36 5.33 -4.99
CA ALA A 35 -7.38 6.09 -3.73
C ALA A 35 -8.69 6.87 -3.58
N ILE A 36 -9.12 7.58 -4.62
CA ILE A 36 -10.39 8.33 -4.62
C ILE A 36 -11.56 7.38 -4.38
N LYS A 37 -11.65 6.27 -5.13
CA LYS A 37 -12.70 5.26 -4.96
C LYS A 37 -12.70 4.68 -3.56
N TYR A 38 -11.53 4.41 -2.98
CA TYR A 38 -11.43 3.90 -1.61
C TYR A 38 -11.98 4.91 -0.60
N THR A 39 -11.77 6.21 -0.77
CA THR A 39 -12.32 7.23 0.16
C THR A 39 -13.84 7.30 0.20
N HIS A 40 -14.56 6.77 -0.79
CA HIS A 40 -16.04 6.67 -0.74
C HIS A 40 -16.54 5.77 0.40
N THR A 41 -15.68 4.90 0.94
CA THR A 41 -15.98 4.09 2.12
C THR A 41 -15.91 4.89 3.45
N GLY A 42 -15.49 6.16 3.38
CA GLY A 42 -15.26 7.02 4.55
C GLY A 42 -13.86 6.89 5.15
N PHE A 43 -13.02 5.98 4.64
CA PHE A 43 -11.65 5.83 5.10
C PHE A 43 -10.69 6.88 4.51
N ARG A 44 -9.70 7.25 5.32
CA ARG A 44 -8.58 8.09 4.88
C ARG A 44 -7.55 7.24 4.14
N VAL A 45 -6.91 7.85 3.14
CA VAL A 45 -5.86 7.22 2.34
C VAL A 45 -4.55 7.99 2.54
N LEU A 46 -3.46 7.29 2.82
CA LEU A 46 -2.11 7.86 2.79
C LEU A 46 -1.41 7.41 1.51
N PHE A 47 -0.99 8.37 0.70
CA PHE A 47 -0.36 8.14 -0.59
C PHE A 47 1.12 8.52 -0.52
N PHE A 48 1.99 7.53 -0.37
CA PHE A 48 3.43 7.67 -0.30
C PHE A 48 4.06 7.65 -1.69
N ARG A 49 4.92 8.65 -1.98
CA ARG A 49 5.65 8.78 -3.25
C ARG A 49 6.92 9.60 -3.09
N THR A 50 7.84 9.50 -4.05
CA THR A 50 9.15 10.17 -4.00
C THR A 50 9.09 11.68 -4.21
N ALA A 51 8.28 12.14 -5.17
CA ALA A 51 8.24 13.54 -5.62
C ALA A 51 6.83 14.14 -5.49
N ARG A 52 6.67 15.45 -5.65
CA ARG A 52 5.33 16.06 -5.69
C ARG A 52 4.58 15.66 -6.97
N VAL A 53 3.24 15.73 -6.93
CA VAL A 53 2.42 15.58 -8.13
C VAL A 53 2.32 16.96 -8.77
N ASP A 54 3.00 17.16 -9.90
CA ASP A 54 2.96 18.44 -10.61
C ASP A 54 1.61 18.70 -11.29
N ARG A 55 0.82 17.66 -11.55
CA ARG A 55 -0.51 17.75 -12.18
C ARG A 55 -1.47 16.67 -11.69
N VAL A 56 -2.21 16.95 -10.62
CA VAL A 56 -3.58 16.39 -10.54
C VAL A 56 -4.40 17.32 -11.43
N THR A 57 -4.96 16.82 -12.52
CA THR A 57 -5.74 17.65 -13.45
C THR A 57 -6.81 18.44 -12.67
N ASP A 58 -7.00 19.72 -13.01
CA ASP A 58 -7.98 20.57 -12.31
C ASP A 58 -9.40 19.98 -12.36
N SER A 59 -9.70 19.22 -13.41
CA SER A 59 -10.92 18.41 -13.54
C SER A 59 -11.08 17.41 -12.39
N ASN A 60 -10.03 16.65 -12.07
CA ASN A 60 -10.07 15.66 -10.98
C ASN A 60 -10.18 16.34 -9.61
N ARG A 61 -9.52 17.49 -9.40
CA ARG A 61 -9.64 18.25 -8.15
C ARG A 61 -11.04 18.83 -7.95
N ALA A 62 -11.66 19.37 -9.00
CA ALA A 62 -12.98 19.98 -8.92
C ALA A 62 -14.08 18.93 -8.71
N GLN A 63 -13.98 17.78 -9.40
CA GLN A 63 -15.00 16.73 -9.35
C GLN A 63 -15.02 15.98 -8.00
N PHE A 64 -13.88 15.88 -7.30
CA PHE A 64 -13.73 15.07 -6.09
C PHE A 64 -13.21 15.87 -4.88
N SER A 65 -13.43 17.18 -4.85
CA SER A 65 -12.78 18.09 -3.88
C SER A 65 -12.94 17.68 -2.39
N GLU A 66 -14.09 17.14 -1.98
CA GLU A 66 -14.30 16.66 -0.60
C GLU A 66 -13.61 15.33 -0.33
N LEU A 67 -13.63 14.40 -1.30
CA LEU A 67 -12.95 13.11 -1.19
C LEU A 67 -11.43 13.27 -1.22
N PHE A 68 -10.95 14.25 -1.97
CA PHE A 68 -9.53 14.60 -2.02
C PHE A 68 -9.00 15.00 -0.64
N LYS A 69 -9.82 15.60 0.24
CA LYS A 69 -9.42 15.93 1.62
C LYS A 69 -9.18 14.69 2.50
N LEU A 70 -9.69 13.52 2.09
CA LEU A 70 -9.45 12.25 2.76
C LEU A 70 -8.13 11.59 2.30
N ILE A 71 -7.49 12.11 1.24
CA ILE A 71 -6.19 11.64 0.76
C ILE A 71 -5.10 12.57 1.27
N THR A 72 -4.11 12.01 1.97
CA THR A 72 -2.90 12.73 2.38
C THR A 72 -1.70 12.21 1.60
N PHE A 73 -1.04 13.11 0.86
CA PHE A 73 0.20 12.79 0.16
C PHE A 73 1.40 12.88 1.09
N MET A 74 2.16 11.80 1.17
CA MET A 74 3.40 11.69 1.93
C MET A 74 4.57 11.64 0.94
N TYR A 75 5.29 12.75 0.82
CA TYR A 75 6.46 12.84 -0.05
C TYR A 75 7.71 12.35 0.68
N VAL A 76 8.20 11.16 0.32
CA VAL A 76 9.29 10.44 0.98
C VAL A 76 10.33 10.03 -0.08
N PRO A 77 11.38 10.83 -0.34
CA PRO A 77 12.39 10.51 -1.36
C PRO A 77 13.29 9.33 -0.99
N THR A 78 13.36 8.97 0.30
CA THR A 78 14.28 7.95 0.81
C THR A 78 13.57 6.89 1.64
N VAL A 79 14.19 5.71 1.74
CA VAL A 79 13.69 4.60 2.57
C VAL A 79 13.65 5.01 4.05
N GLU A 80 14.65 5.74 4.55
CA GLU A 80 14.70 6.16 5.95
C GLU A 80 13.58 7.12 6.30
N GLU A 81 13.22 8.04 5.40
CA GLU A 81 12.09 8.94 5.59
C GLU A 81 10.76 8.19 5.55
N ALA A 82 10.58 7.26 4.60
CA ALA A 82 9.41 6.40 4.55
C ALA A 82 9.26 5.59 5.85
N LEU A 83 10.35 4.98 6.33
CA LEU A 83 10.37 4.19 7.55
C LEU A 83 9.98 5.03 8.77
N LYS A 84 10.54 6.23 8.91
CA LYS A 84 10.18 7.17 9.98
C LYS A 84 8.68 7.47 9.97
N ARG A 85 8.12 7.80 8.79
CA ARG A 85 6.69 8.09 8.66
C ARG A 85 5.82 6.89 9.03
N VAL A 86 6.19 5.69 8.55
CA VAL A 86 5.47 4.45 8.87
C VAL A 86 5.46 4.17 10.36
N MET A 87 6.61 4.31 11.04
CA MET A 87 6.68 4.14 12.50
C MET A 87 5.85 5.19 13.25
N ASP A 88 5.83 6.44 12.78
CA ASP A 88 5.02 7.49 13.39
C ASP A 88 3.51 7.18 13.32
N LEU A 89 3.04 6.51 12.25
CA LEU A 89 1.63 6.12 12.10
C LEU A 89 1.13 5.19 13.21
N GLN A 90 2.00 4.35 13.76
CA GLN A 90 1.63 3.44 14.85
C GLN A 90 1.18 4.19 16.12
N ARG A 91 1.57 5.45 16.24
CA ARG A 91 1.23 6.34 17.38
C ARG A 91 0.02 7.23 17.09
N TRP A 92 -0.55 7.17 15.89
CA TRP A 92 -1.71 7.98 15.56
C TRP A 92 -2.95 7.44 16.26
N GLU A 93 -3.52 8.24 17.16
CA GLU A 93 -4.78 7.92 17.85
C GLU A 93 -6.00 8.52 17.16
N ASN A 94 -5.78 9.50 16.27
CA ASN A 94 -6.82 10.20 15.50
C ASN A 94 -6.47 10.15 14.01
N CYS A 95 -7.48 10.19 13.14
CA CYS A 95 -7.31 10.18 11.67
C CYS A 95 -6.58 8.94 11.13
N ILE A 96 -6.89 7.78 11.71
CA ILE A 96 -6.34 6.47 11.33
C ILE A 96 -6.66 6.18 9.86
N PRO A 97 -5.66 5.86 9.02
CA PRO A 97 -5.90 5.54 7.62
C PRO A 97 -6.47 4.14 7.45
N GLY A 98 -7.38 3.99 6.48
CA GLY A 98 -7.85 2.68 6.05
C GLY A 98 -7.07 2.10 4.87
N LEU A 99 -6.28 2.93 4.18
CA LEU A 99 -5.43 2.50 3.08
C LEU A 99 -4.10 3.25 3.07
N LEU A 100 -3.02 2.49 2.92
CA LEU A 100 -1.70 2.99 2.57
C LEU A 100 -1.39 2.63 1.12
N ILE A 101 -0.85 3.57 0.34
CA ILE A 101 -0.37 3.31 -1.02
C ILE A 101 1.09 3.73 -1.08
N PHE A 102 1.99 2.82 -1.40
CA PHE A 102 3.39 3.10 -1.65
C PHE A 102 3.68 2.98 -3.15
N GLU A 103 3.82 4.12 -3.80
CA GLU A 103 4.10 4.20 -5.23
C GLU A 103 5.61 4.03 -5.50
N SER A 104 5.95 3.07 -6.37
CA SER A 104 7.31 2.81 -6.85
C SER A 104 8.34 2.68 -5.72
N LEU A 105 8.09 1.78 -4.77
CA LEU A 105 8.87 1.66 -3.55
C LEU A 105 10.33 1.25 -3.81
N ASP A 106 10.61 0.58 -4.92
CA ASP A 106 11.95 0.28 -5.40
C ASP A 106 12.73 1.52 -5.87
N LEU A 107 12.07 2.64 -6.18
CA LEU A 107 12.73 3.90 -6.53
C LEU A 107 13.12 4.74 -5.31
N LEU A 108 12.72 4.37 -4.10
CA LEU A 108 13.14 5.09 -2.89
C LEU A 108 14.67 5.02 -2.73
N GLY A 109 15.32 6.18 -2.60
CA GLY A 109 16.76 6.26 -2.31
C GLY A 109 17.71 5.80 -3.42
N THR A 110 17.25 5.59 -4.66
CA THR A 110 18.07 5.14 -5.80
C THR A 110 19.09 6.17 -6.29
N GLU A 111 18.99 7.43 -5.87
CA GLU A 111 19.98 8.47 -6.17
C GLU A 111 21.26 8.38 -5.30
N ARG A 112 21.32 7.45 -4.34
CA ARG A 112 22.45 7.31 -3.41
C ARG A 112 23.42 6.21 -3.86
N ALA A 113 24.71 6.42 -3.59
CA ALA A 113 25.83 5.56 -3.99
C ALA A 113 25.92 4.20 -3.26
N ASP A 114 24.99 3.88 -2.36
CA ASP A 114 25.02 2.69 -1.50
C ASP A 114 23.99 1.65 -1.95
N GLU A 115 24.16 1.15 -3.18
CA GLU A 115 23.22 0.18 -3.78
C GLU A 115 23.21 -1.17 -3.05
N ASP A 116 24.34 -1.57 -2.44
CA ASP A 116 24.51 -2.87 -1.77
C ASP A 116 23.65 -2.99 -0.50
N ALA A 117 23.42 -1.89 0.22
CA ALA A 117 22.57 -1.89 1.41
C ALA A 117 21.06 -1.77 1.11
N MET A 118 20.68 -1.43 -0.13
CA MET A 118 19.30 -1.14 -0.49
C MET A 118 18.33 -2.32 -0.34
N PRO A 119 18.68 -3.58 -0.70
CA PRO A 119 17.79 -4.71 -0.47
C PRO A 119 17.42 -4.87 1.01
N PHE A 120 18.41 -4.75 1.91
CA PHE A 120 18.18 -4.83 3.35
C PHE A 120 17.26 -3.70 3.84
N ARG A 121 17.50 -2.45 3.40
CA ARG A 121 16.68 -1.30 3.80
C ARG A 121 15.24 -1.41 3.31
N ARG A 122 15.03 -1.85 2.07
CA ARG A 122 13.69 -2.09 1.51
C ARG A 122 12.97 -3.21 2.25
N THR A 123 13.70 -4.28 2.60
CA THR A 123 13.18 -5.37 3.44
C THR A 123 12.69 -4.83 4.78
N LEU A 124 13.51 -4.03 5.46
CA LEU A 124 13.14 -3.42 6.74
C LEU A 124 11.90 -2.53 6.62
N LEU A 125 11.79 -1.75 5.53
CA LEU A 125 10.62 -0.93 5.27
C LEU A 125 9.35 -1.77 5.07
N LEU A 126 9.41 -2.86 4.32
CA LEU A 126 8.26 -3.77 4.14
C LEU A 126 7.84 -4.40 5.46
N SER A 127 8.79 -4.86 6.27
CA SER A 127 8.50 -5.38 7.61
C SER A 127 7.76 -4.33 8.44
N ALA A 128 8.26 -3.10 8.45
CA ALA A 128 7.64 -2.01 9.19
C ALA A 128 6.23 -1.65 8.66
N ILE A 129 6.02 -1.69 7.34
CA ILE A 129 4.70 -1.50 6.73
C ILE A 129 3.75 -2.60 7.19
N ALA A 130 4.14 -3.86 7.08
CA ALA A 130 3.34 -5.00 7.50
C ALA A 130 2.95 -4.92 8.99
N ASP A 131 3.91 -4.60 9.86
CA ASP A 131 3.66 -4.40 11.29
C ASP A 131 2.77 -3.19 11.58
N THR A 132 2.89 -2.12 10.80
CA THR A 132 2.05 -0.93 10.96
C THR A 132 0.61 -1.22 10.55
N VAL A 133 0.40 -1.85 9.40
CA VAL A 133 -0.91 -2.31 8.92
C VAL A 133 -1.55 -3.22 9.97
N ARG A 134 -0.79 -4.17 10.53
CA ARG A 134 -1.23 -5.02 11.64
C ARG A 134 -1.67 -4.23 12.86
N THR A 135 -0.83 -3.31 13.29
CA THR A 135 -1.03 -2.55 14.52
C THR A 135 -2.29 -1.70 14.40
N ILE A 136 -2.47 -1.04 13.27
CA ILE A 136 -3.68 -0.27 12.98
C ILE A 136 -4.91 -1.18 12.97
N SER A 137 -4.88 -2.30 12.24
CA SER A 137 -6.04 -3.17 12.11
C SER A 137 -6.44 -3.86 13.42
N VAL A 138 -5.46 -4.32 14.21
CA VAL A 138 -5.71 -5.09 15.44
C VAL A 138 -5.89 -4.19 16.66
N VAL A 139 -4.94 -3.27 16.89
CA VAL A 139 -4.87 -2.51 18.13
C VAL A 139 -5.85 -1.35 18.10
N GLN A 140 -6.02 -0.73 16.94
CA GLN A 140 -6.91 0.41 16.78
C GLN A 140 -8.32 0.01 16.29
N LYS A 141 -8.57 -1.30 16.15
CA LYS A 141 -9.82 -1.90 15.65
C LYS A 141 -10.29 -1.33 14.31
N GLY A 142 -9.35 -0.86 13.50
CA GLY A 142 -9.61 -0.38 12.14
C GLY A 142 -9.53 -1.50 11.10
N THR A 143 -9.78 -1.14 9.84
CA THR A 143 -9.38 -1.94 8.68
C THR A 143 -8.35 -1.14 7.92
N CYS A 144 -7.08 -1.56 7.95
CA CYS A 144 -6.04 -0.95 7.15
C CYS A 144 -5.56 -1.93 6.08
N ASN A 145 -5.62 -1.52 4.83
CA ASN A 145 -5.00 -2.22 3.71
C ASN A 145 -3.77 -1.46 3.23
N CYS A 146 -2.92 -2.13 2.45
CA CYS A 146 -1.74 -1.53 1.86
C CYS A 146 -1.55 -2.00 0.42
N ILE A 147 -1.34 -1.05 -0.50
CA ILE A 147 -0.87 -1.31 -1.85
C ILE A 147 0.58 -0.88 -1.92
N VAL A 148 1.46 -1.77 -2.38
CA VAL A 148 2.84 -1.45 -2.71
C VAL A 148 3.03 -1.66 -4.19
N THR A 149 3.63 -0.70 -4.88
CA THR A 149 3.99 -0.87 -6.29
C THR A 149 5.50 -0.79 -6.49
N THR A 150 5.99 -1.49 -7.50
CA THR A 150 7.38 -1.35 -7.97
C THR A 150 7.40 -0.70 -9.35
N SER A 151 8.55 -0.23 -9.81
CA SER A 151 8.74 0.31 -11.16
C SER A 151 8.99 -0.77 -12.21
N GLY A 152 9.28 -2.00 -11.77
CA GLY A 152 9.66 -3.12 -12.64
C GLY A 152 11.13 -3.12 -13.09
N THR A 153 11.95 -2.17 -12.61
CA THR A 153 13.36 -2.05 -13.01
C THR A 153 14.29 -3.01 -12.27
N ARG A 154 13.94 -3.44 -11.05
CA ARG A 154 14.75 -4.36 -10.22
C ARG A 154 13.86 -5.30 -9.36
N PRO A 155 13.13 -6.25 -9.96
CA PRO A 155 12.21 -7.13 -9.22
C PRO A 155 12.92 -8.05 -8.21
N GLU A 156 14.16 -8.46 -8.48
CA GLU A 156 14.93 -9.35 -7.62
C GLU A 156 15.41 -8.70 -6.30
N ALA A 157 15.35 -7.36 -6.21
CA ALA A 157 15.75 -6.62 -5.02
C ALA A 157 14.63 -6.49 -3.97
N PHE A 158 13.51 -7.19 -4.16
CA PHE A 158 12.29 -7.02 -3.38
C PHE A 158 11.81 -8.37 -2.81
N PRO A 159 11.98 -8.67 -1.51
CA PRO A 159 11.59 -9.95 -0.93
C PRO A 159 10.08 -10.02 -0.64
N SER A 160 9.25 -9.83 -1.68
CA SER A 160 7.80 -9.83 -1.60
C SER A 160 7.23 -11.10 -0.97
N ALA A 161 7.80 -12.26 -1.28
CA ALA A 161 7.32 -13.57 -0.84
C ALA A 161 7.29 -13.73 0.70
N MET A 162 8.08 -12.96 1.45
CA MET A 162 8.06 -12.98 2.91
C MET A 162 6.86 -12.25 3.51
N PHE A 163 6.32 -11.26 2.80
CA PHE A 163 5.32 -10.32 3.34
C PHE A 163 3.97 -10.39 2.61
N ILE A 164 3.96 -10.90 1.37
CA ILE A 164 2.82 -10.83 0.45
C ILE A 164 2.56 -12.24 -0.09
N ARG A 165 1.29 -12.66 -0.07
CA ARG A 165 0.87 -13.94 -0.66
C ARG A 165 0.94 -13.85 -2.18
N GLU A 166 1.24 -14.97 -2.84
CA GLU A 166 1.37 -15.03 -4.30
C GLU A 166 0.12 -14.53 -5.04
N HIS A 167 -1.09 -14.83 -4.55
CA HIS A 167 -2.36 -14.33 -5.11
C HIS A 167 -2.61 -12.83 -4.87
N ASN A 168 -1.80 -12.18 -4.03
CA ASN A 168 -1.83 -10.74 -3.78
C ASN A 168 -0.71 -10.02 -4.53
N VAL A 169 -0.19 -10.65 -5.59
CA VAL A 169 0.76 -10.05 -6.51
C VAL A 169 0.08 -9.90 -7.86
N LEU A 170 -0.07 -8.66 -8.31
CA LEU A 170 -0.57 -8.31 -9.64
C LEU A 170 0.58 -7.82 -10.50
N ARG A 171 0.55 -8.13 -11.79
CA ARG A 171 1.45 -7.48 -12.75
C ARG A 171 0.76 -6.22 -13.26
N ALA A 172 1.49 -5.13 -13.35
CA ALA A 172 0.99 -3.87 -13.90
C ALA A 172 0.50 -4.01 -15.35
N ALA A 173 0.95 -5.04 -16.09
CA ALA A 173 0.44 -5.40 -17.42
C ALA A 173 -1.06 -5.72 -17.42
N ASP A 174 -1.52 -6.34 -16.34
CA ASP A 174 -2.85 -6.95 -16.22
C ASP A 174 -3.83 -5.99 -15.53
N VAL A 175 -3.33 -4.89 -14.96
CA VAL A 175 -4.13 -3.84 -14.33
C VAL A 175 -4.52 -2.81 -15.39
N GLN A 176 -5.80 -2.82 -15.80
CA GLN A 176 -6.34 -1.87 -16.78
C GLN A 176 -7.00 -0.67 -16.10
N SER A 177 -7.50 -0.85 -14.88
CA SER A 177 -8.23 0.17 -14.13
C SER A 177 -8.16 -0.05 -12.62
N SER A 178 -8.64 0.93 -11.85
CA SER A 178 -8.78 0.80 -10.39
C SER A 178 -9.76 -0.31 -9.98
N ALA A 179 -10.71 -0.69 -10.85
CA ALA A 179 -11.66 -1.77 -10.54
C ALA A 179 -10.94 -3.11 -10.36
N ASP A 180 -9.88 -3.35 -11.13
CA ASP A 180 -9.07 -4.58 -11.05
C ASP A 180 -8.38 -4.68 -9.68
N ILE A 181 -7.84 -3.55 -9.20
CA ILE A 181 -7.19 -3.45 -7.88
C ILE A 181 -8.22 -3.65 -6.76
N LEU A 182 -9.34 -2.93 -6.84
CA LEU A 182 -10.38 -2.97 -5.80
C LEU A 182 -11.07 -4.34 -5.71
N ALA A 183 -11.23 -5.06 -6.83
CA ALA A 183 -11.79 -6.41 -6.82
C ALA A 183 -10.92 -7.38 -6.01
N VAL A 184 -9.60 -7.34 -6.20
CA VAL A 184 -8.65 -8.17 -5.45
C VAL A 184 -8.64 -7.80 -3.97
N MET A 185 -8.69 -6.50 -3.66
CA MET A 185 -8.80 -6.05 -2.27
C MET A 185 -10.10 -6.51 -1.59
N ALA A 186 -11.23 -6.44 -2.29
CA ALA A 186 -12.52 -6.90 -1.77
C ALA A 186 -12.57 -8.42 -1.58
N GLU A 187 -11.98 -9.20 -2.49
CA GLU A 187 -11.85 -10.65 -2.35
C GLU A 187 -11.00 -11.03 -1.14
N ASN A 188 -9.92 -10.29 -0.90
CA ASN A 188 -9.06 -10.45 0.26
C ASN A 188 -9.83 -10.18 1.57
N GLU A 189 -10.62 -9.10 1.62
CA GLU A 189 -11.46 -8.77 2.78
C GLU A 189 -12.55 -9.82 3.03
N HIS A 190 -13.23 -10.29 1.97
CA HIS A 190 -14.29 -11.30 2.09
C HIS A 190 -13.76 -12.63 2.63
N THR A 191 -12.58 -13.04 2.16
CA THR A 191 -11.91 -14.27 2.62
C THR A 191 -11.47 -14.18 4.09
N ILE A 192 -11.16 -12.98 4.59
CA ILE A 192 -10.86 -12.75 6.01
C ILE A 192 -12.12 -12.93 6.85
N ASN A 193 -13.22 -12.29 6.46
CA ASN A 193 -14.47 -12.30 7.25
C ASN A 193 -15.07 -13.71 7.38
N GLN A 194 -15.09 -14.49 6.29
CA GLN A 194 -15.60 -15.86 6.31
C GLN A 194 -14.82 -16.78 7.27
N GLN A 195 -13.51 -16.60 7.40
CA GLN A 195 -12.70 -17.41 8.33
C GLN A 195 -12.93 -17.01 9.78
N LEU A 196 -13.04 -15.70 10.07
CA LEU A 196 -13.34 -15.20 11.42
C LEU A 196 -14.74 -15.64 11.90
N GLU A 197 -15.73 -15.71 11.00
CA GLU A 197 -17.08 -16.18 11.31
C GLU A 197 -17.13 -17.69 11.58
N GLN A 198 -16.38 -18.49 10.83
CA GLN A 198 -16.25 -19.94 11.07
C GLN A 198 -15.53 -20.28 12.37
N GLU A 199 -14.68 -19.39 12.87
CA GLU A 199 -13.92 -19.55 14.11
C GLU A 199 -14.69 -19.09 15.37
N SER A 200 -15.76 -18.30 15.19
CA SER A 200 -16.60 -17.76 16.28
C SER A 200 -17.86 -18.58 16.54
N ALA A 201 -18.11 -19.63 15.75
CA ALA A 201 -19.25 -20.55 15.84
C ALA A 201 -18.84 -21.89 16.46
#